data_AF-A0A662V557-F1
#
_entry.id   AF-A0A662V557-F1
#
_cell.length_a   1.000
_cell.length_b   1.000
_cell.length_c   1.000
_cell.angle_alpha   90.00
_cell.angle_beta   90.00
_cell.angle_gamma   90.00
#
_symmetry.space_group_name_H-M   'P 1'
#
loop_
_entity.id
_entity.type
_entity.pdbx_description
1 polymer ?
#
loop_
_entity_poly.entity_id
_entity_poly.type
_entity_poly.pdbx_seq_one_letter_code
_entity_poly.pdbx_strand_id
1 'polypeptide(L)'
;MLMLQTPETARDIADAIIKASEKLNRDYVFIASTDWTHYEPHEIAVKKDALALKMVSNIDPEGLFKVVREKNISTCGYGAVMALLYIARSLNVRAAEILKYATSGDVTGDKGAVVGYASVRIPLEG
;
A
#
# COMPACT_ATOMS: atom_id res chain seq x y z
N MET A 1 15.00 -1.21 1.79
CA MET A 1 13.90 -0.22 1.88
C MET A 1 14.03 0.73 0.69
N LEU A 2 12.94 1.08 0.01
CA LEU A 2 13.00 2.08 -1.07
C LEU A 2 13.37 3.43 -0.45
N MET A 3 14.55 3.95 -0.78
CA MET A 3 15.03 5.22 -0.21
C MET A 3 14.22 6.42 -0.71
N LEU A 4 13.79 6.38 -1.98
CA LEU A 4 12.90 7.36 -2.59
C LEU A 4 11.55 6.69 -2.87
N GLN A 5 10.50 7.21 -2.24
CA GLN A 5 9.14 6.69 -2.35
C GLN A 5 8.24 7.69 -3.10
N THR A 6 8.66 8.09 -4.30
CA THR A 6 7.90 9.01 -5.16
C THR A 6 7.08 8.22 -6.19
N PRO A 7 6.02 8.82 -6.78
CA PRO A 7 5.25 8.19 -7.85
C PRO A 7 6.12 7.77 -9.05
N GLU A 8 7.10 8.59 -9.42
CA GLU A 8 8.02 8.32 -10.53
C GLU A 8 8.87 7.08 -10.24
N THR A 9 9.48 7.02 -9.05
CA THR A 9 10.31 5.88 -8.65
C THR A 9 9.49 4.59 -8.58
N ALA A 10 8.27 4.66 -8.04
CA ALA A 10 7.37 3.51 -7.95
C ALA A 10 6.92 3.02 -9.35
N ARG A 11 6.69 3.95 -10.28
CA ARG A 11 6.33 3.62 -11.67
C ARG A 11 7.49 2.96 -12.42
N ASP A 12 8.71 3.48 -12.28
CA ASP A 12 9.90 2.89 -12.90
C ASP A 12 10.12 1.44 -12.44
N ILE A 13 9.91 1.17 -11.14
CA ILE A 13 9.99 -0.17 -10.57
C ILE A 13 8.88 -1.07 -11.12
N ALA A 14 7.64 -0.57 -11.18
CA ALA A 14 6.51 -1.31 -11.74
C ALA A 14 6.78 -1.73 -13.20
N ASP A 15 7.25 -0.79 -14.03
CA ASP A 15 7.57 -1.05 -15.44
C ASP A 15 8.69 -2.08 -15.60
N ALA A 16 9.72 -2.03 -14.75
CA ALA A 16 10.80 -3.02 -14.75
C ALA A 16 10.30 -4.42 -14.36
N ILE A 17 9.41 -4.50 -13.36
CA ILE A 17 8.80 -5.77 -12.92
C ILE A 17 7.91 -6.35 -14.03
N ILE A 18 7.05 -5.55 -14.65
CA ILE A 18 6.17 -6.00 -15.75
C ILE A 18 7.00 -6.58 -16.89
N LYS A 19 8.02 -5.85 -17.36
CA LYS A 19 8.92 -6.31 -18.43
C LYS A 19 9.66 -7.60 -18.07
N ALA A 20 10.01 -7.79 -16.81
CA ALA A 20 10.64 -9.02 -16.34
C ALA A 20 9.64 -10.18 -16.32
N SER A 21 8.42 -9.95 -15.82
CA SER A 21 7.35 -10.95 -15.76
C SER A 21 6.96 -11.48 -17.16
N GLU A 22 6.85 -10.60 -18.16
CA GLU A 22 6.55 -10.97 -19.55
C GLU A 22 7.62 -11.88 -20.17
N LYS A 23 8.90 -11.69 -19.80
CA LYS A 23 10.02 -12.49 -20.32
C LYS A 23 10.14 -13.86 -19.67
N LEU A 24 9.71 -14.00 -18.42
CA LEU A 24 9.97 -15.20 -17.62
C LEU A 24 8.97 -16.33 -17.91
N ASN A 25 7.80 -16.03 -18.49
CA ASN A 25 6.74 -17.00 -18.80
C ASN A 25 6.45 -17.97 -17.64
N ARG A 26 6.21 -17.41 -16.45
CA ARG A 26 5.94 -18.13 -15.20
C ARG A 26 4.80 -17.46 -14.44
N ASP A 27 4.15 -18.22 -13.58
CA ASP A 27 3.20 -17.68 -12.62
C ASP A 27 3.93 -16.83 -11.56
N TYR A 28 3.33 -15.71 -11.18
CA TYR A 28 3.88 -14.78 -10.21
C TYR A 28 2.82 -14.30 -9.22
N VAL A 29 3.30 -13.97 -8.02
CA VAL A 29 2.56 -13.21 -7.02
C VAL A 29 3.39 -12.01 -6.63
N PHE A 30 2.77 -10.84 -6.58
CA PHE A 30 3.44 -9.62 -6.13
C PHE A 30 3.05 -9.32 -4.68
N ILE A 31 4.06 -9.03 -3.85
CA ILE A 31 3.88 -8.74 -2.43
C ILE A 31 4.57 -7.42 -2.10
N ALA A 32 3.80 -6.44 -1.62
CA ALA A 32 4.34 -5.25 -0.98
C ALA A 32 4.19 -5.42 0.54
N SER A 33 5.31 -5.31 1.25
CA SER A 33 5.33 -5.36 2.70
C SER A 33 5.43 -3.95 3.27
N THR A 34 4.47 -3.56 4.10
CA THR A 34 4.45 -2.27 4.79
C THR A 34 3.56 -2.32 6.02
N ASP A 35 3.97 -1.59 7.05
CA ASP A 35 3.08 -1.12 8.11
C ASP A 35 2.45 0.22 7.71
N TRP A 36 1.46 0.66 8.48
CA TRP A 36 0.77 1.94 8.29
C TRP A 36 1.23 2.99 9.31
N THR A 37 0.33 3.80 9.87
CA THR A 37 0.69 4.80 10.88
C THR A 37 1.42 4.15 12.06
N HIS A 38 2.54 4.74 12.46
CA HIS A 38 3.35 4.37 13.62
C HIS A 38 3.20 5.35 14.77
N TYR A 39 3.00 4.81 15.98
CA TYR A 39 3.10 5.48 17.28
C TYR A 39 2.18 6.70 17.45
N GLU A 40 0.98 6.63 16.89
CA GLU A 40 -0.09 7.59 17.14
C GLU A 40 -1.23 6.95 17.96
N PRO A 41 -2.10 7.74 18.62
CA PRO A 41 -3.29 7.20 19.26
C PRO A 41 -4.16 6.42 18.27
N HIS A 42 -4.73 5.30 18.72
CA HIS A 42 -5.49 4.36 17.89
C HIS A 42 -6.50 5.03 16.95
N GLU A 43 -7.33 5.93 17.49
CA GLU A 43 -8.35 6.64 16.71
C GLU A 43 -7.78 7.53 15.60
N ILE A 44 -6.57 8.08 15.80
CA ILE A 44 -5.90 8.90 14.78
C ILE A 44 -5.29 8.00 13.71
N ALA A 45 -4.62 6.91 14.13
CA ALA A 45 -4.06 5.93 13.21
C ALA A 45 -5.15 5.35 12.28
N VAL A 46 -6.27 4.88 12.85
CA VAL A 46 -7.42 4.34 12.09
C VAL A 46 -7.91 5.35 11.05
N LYS A 47 -8.09 6.62 11.43
CA LYS A 47 -8.59 7.67 10.52
C LYS A 47 -7.62 7.96 9.40
N LYS A 48 -6.32 8.09 9.69
CA LYS A 48 -5.28 8.36 8.68
C LYS A 48 -5.15 7.19 7.73
N ASP A 49 -5.05 5.98 8.26
CA ASP A 49 -4.85 4.77 7.49
C ASP A 49 -6.06 4.49 6.58
N ALA A 50 -7.29 4.74 7.04
CA ALA A 50 -8.50 4.63 6.22
C ALA A 50 -8.46 5.52 4.97
N LEU A 51 -7.90 6.74 5.07
CA LEU A 51 -7.75 7.63 3.92
C LEU A 51 -6.78 7.05 2.88
N ALA A 52 -5.67 6.48 3.34
CA ALA A 52 -4.67 5.90 2.46
C ALA A 52 -5.16 4.58 1.85
N LEU A 53 -5.79 3.71 2.65
CA LEU A 53 -6.41 2.45 2.20
C LEU A 53 -7.54 2.68 1.20
N LYS A 54 -8.24 3.82 1.27
CA LYS A 54 -9.21 4.21 0.23
C LYS A 54 -8.53 4.41 -1.12
N MET A 55 -7.35 5.01 -1.16
CA MET A 55 -6.58 5.19 -2.41
C MET A 55 -6.07 3.84 -2.94
N VAL A 56 -5.63 2.96 -2.03
CA VAL A 56 -5.26 1.56 -2.38
C VAL A 56 -6.45 0.82 -2.98
N SER A 57 -7.62 0.87 -2.33
CA SER A 57 -8.85 0.20 -2.79
C SER A 57 -9.28 0.65 -4.19
N ASN A 58 -9.00 1.91 -4.53
CA ASN A 58 -9.35 2.53 -5.82
C ASN A 58 -8.24 2.42 -6.89
N ILE A 59 -7.13 1.73 -6.61
CA ILE A 59 -5.97 1.64 -7.52
C ILE A 59 -5.43 3.04 -7.91
N ASP A 60 -5.24 3.89 -6.89
CA ASP A 60 -4.80 5.28 -7.05
C ASP A 60 -3.44 5.56 -6.38
N PRO A 61 -2.29 5.22 -7.03
CA PRO A 61 -0.95 5.51 -6.53
C PRO A 61 -0.69 7.00 -6.33
N GLU A 62 -1.13 7.87 -7.24
CA GLU A 62 -0.93 9.32 -7.09
C GLU A 62 -1.71 9.88 -5.88
N GLY A 63 -2.96 9.45 -5.72
CA GLY A 63 -3.79 9.77 -4.56
C GLY A 63 -3.20 9.23 -3.26
N LEU A 64 -2.66 8.00 -3.27
CA LEU A 64 -1.97 7.42 -2.11
C LEU A 64 -0.78 8.29 -1.69
N PHE A 65 0.09 8.64 -2.64
CA PHE A 65 1.23 9.54 -2.38
C PHE A 65 0.76 10.86 -1.76
N LYS A 66 -0.22 11.52 -2.38
CA LYS A 66 -0.75 12.80 -1.93
C LYS A 66 -1.28 12.70 -0.50
N VAL A 67 -2.12 11.71 -0.21
CA VAL A 67 -2.71 11.52 1.13
C VAL A 67 -1.64 11.24 2.18
N VAL A 68 -0.67 10.37 1.89
CA VAL A 68 0.44 10.08 2.81
C VAL A 68 1.22 11.34 3.16
N ARG A 69 1.52 12.18 2.16
CA ARG A 69 2.25 13.45 2.34
C ARG A 69 1.42 14.51 3.07
N GLU A 70 0.19 14.74 2.66
CA GLU A 70 -0.67 15.79 3.23
C GLU A 70 -1.12 15.48 4.67
N LYS A 71 -1.32 14.19 4.99
CA LYS A 71 -1.76 13.76 6.33
C LYS A 71 -0.60 13.33 7.24
N ASN A 72 0.64 13.42 6.76
CA ASN A 72 1.84 12.96 7.48
C ASN A 72 1.64 11.54 8.03
N ILE A 73 1.24 10.62 7.16
CA ILE A 73 1.07 9.20 7.52
C ILE A 73 2.47 8.60 7.57
N SER A 74 2.87 8.06 8.72
CA SER A 74 4.22 7.54 8.95
C SER A 74 4.48 6.15 8.35
N THR A 75 3.63 5.70 7.42
CA THR A 75 3.76 4.41 6.73
C THR A 75 5.13 4.24 6.06
N CYS A 76 5.71 3.04 6.19
CA CYS A 76 7.12 2.82 5.87
C CYS A 76 7.37 2.41 4.42
N GLY A 77 6.40 1.79 3.73
CA GLY A 77 6.58 1.14 2.43
C GLY A 77 5.58 1.56 1.35
N TYR A 78 4.99 2.75 1.45
CA TYR A 78 3.99 3.24 0.50
C TYR A 78 4.50 3.34 -0.95
N GLY A 79 5.80 3.46 -1.19
CA GLY A 79 6.42 3.36 -2.52
C GLY A 79 6.28 1.97 -3.15
N ALA A 80 6.45 0.91 -2.35
CA ALA A 80 6.23 -0.46 -2.81
C ALA A 80 4.75 -0.73 -3.06
N VAL A 81 3.86 -0.17 -2.22
CA VAL A 81 2.41 -0.22 -2.45
C VAL A 81 2.05 0.49 -3.76
N MET A 82 2.56 1.70 -4.00
CA MET A 82 2.35 2.42 -5.26
C MET A 82 2.81 1.60 -6.48
N ALA A 83 3.96 0.93 -6.39
CA ALA A 83 4.45 0.08 -7.47
C ALA A 83 3.46 -1.06 -7.79
N LEU A 84 2.88 -1.71 -6.76
CA LEU A 84 1.81 -2.69 -6.98
C LEU A 84 0.57 -2.07 -7.62
N LEU A 85 0.17 -0.87 -7.22
CA LEU A 85 -1.00 -0.22 -7.82
C LEU A 85 -0.75 0.16 -9.27
N TYR A 86 0.47 0.56 -9.64
CA TYR A 86 0.84 0.77 -11.05
C TYR A 86 0.78 -0.53 -11.86
N ILE A 87 1.28 -1.65 -11.31
CA ILE A 87 1.16 -2.97 -11.94
C ILE A 87 -0.32 -3.36 -12.10
N ALA A 88 -1.13 -3.18 -11.05
CA ALA A 88 -2.56 -3.46 -11.10
C ALA A 88 -3.26 -2.64 -12.20
N ARG A 89 -2.93 -1.33 -12.28
CA ARG A 89 -3.47 -0.43 -13.30
C ARG A 89 -3.08 -0.83 -14.72
N SER A 90 -1.84 -1.27 -14.96
CA SER A 90 -1.41 -1.74 -16.29
C SER A 90 -2.11 -3.02 -16.72
N LEU A 91 -2.52 -3.85 -15.75
CA LEU A 91 -3.32 -5.06 -15.93
C LEU A 91 -4.83 -4.80 -15.92
N ASN A 92 -5.26 -3.53 -16.07
CA ASN A 92 -6.67 -3.11 -16.07
C ASN A 92 -7.47 -3.39 -14.78
N VAL A 93 -6.81 -3.76 -13.68
CA VAL A 93 -7.45 -3.95 -12.39
C VAL A 93 -7.92 -2.60 -11.85
N ARG A 94 -9.19 -2.52 -11.43
CA ARG A 94 -9.84 -1.27 -11.01
C ARG A 94 -10.11 -1.18 -9.51
N ALA A 95 -9.98 -2.28 -8.78
CA ALA A 95 -10.25 -2.31 -7.36
C ALA A 95 -9.34 -3.29 -6.62
N ALA A 96 -9.02 -2.95 -5.36
CA ALA A 96 -8.39 -3.83 -4.40
C ALA A 96 -9.35 -4.11 -3.24
N GLU A 97 -9.27 -5.31 -2.69
CA GLU A 97 -10.08 -5.76 -1.56
C GLU A 97 -9.29 -5.62 -0.25
N ILE A 98 -9.78 -4.78 0.67
CA ILE A 98 -9.24 -4.72 2.02
C ILE A 98 -9.80 -5.90 2.81
N LEU A 99 -8.96 -6.91 3.07
CA LEU A 99 -9.36 -8.13 3.78
C LEU A 99 -9.49 -7.87 5.28
N LYS A 100 -8.58 -7.08 5.85
CA LYS A 100 -8.59 -6.71 7.26
C LYS A 100 -7.75 -5.46 7.51
N TYR A 101 -8.18 -4.67 8.47
CA TYR A 101 -7.37 -3.65 9.12
C TYR A 101 -7.40 -3.88 10.64
N ALA A 102 -6.27 -3.66 11.30
CA ALA A 102 -6.13 -3.71 12.75
C ALA A 102 -4.95 -2.84 13.18
N THR A 103 -4.80 -2.62 14.47
CA THR A 103 -3.69 -1.93 15.09
C THR A 103 -3.06 -2.81 16.17
N SER A 104 -1.82 -2.51 16.57
CA SER A 104 -1.18 -3.20 17.71
C SER A 104 -2.03 -3.12 18.99
N GLY A 105 -2.77 -2.02 19.19
CA GLY A 105 -3.67 -1.84 20.33
C GLY A 105 -4.85 -2.79 20.38
N ASP A 106 -5.24 -3.42 19.25
CA ASP A 106 -6.29 -4.44 19.24
C ASP A 106 -5.82 -5.76 19.87
N VAL A 107 -4.51 -5.96 20.00
CA VAL A 107 -3.89 -7.12 20.65
C VAL A 107 -3.43 -6.78 22.07
N THR A 108 -2.79 -5.62 22.25
CA THR A 108 -2.17 -5.25 23.55
C THR A 108 -3.14 -4.58 24.51
N GLY A 109 -4.24 -3.99 24.01
CA GLY A 109 -5.13 -3.12 24.79
C GLY A 109 -4.61 -1.69 24.99
N ASP A 110 -3.33 -1.43 24.72
CA ASP A 110 -2.76 -0.08 24.75
C ASP A 110 -3.09 0.67 23.45
N LYS A 111 -3.92 1.70 23.57
CA LYS A 111 -4.38 2.55 22.46
C LYS A 111 -3.70 3.91 22.41
N GLY A 112 -2.73 4.18 23.28
CA GLY A 112 -2.03 5.47 23.36
C GLY A 112 -1.04 5.70 22.22
N ALA A 113 -0.37 4.65 21.76
CA ALA A 113 0.56 4.69 20.64
C ALA A 113 0.57 3.33 19.91
N VAL A 114 -0.01 3.27 18.71
CA VAL A 114 -0.19 2.02 17.97
C VAL A 114 0.53 2.02 16.63
N VAL A 115 0.75 0.82 16.08
CA VAL A 115 1.10 0.61 14.67
C VAL A 115 -0.11 0.06 13.93
N GLY A 116 -0.43 0.62 12.76
CA GLY A 116 -1.50 0.14 11.90
C GLY A 116 -1.07 -0.97 10.94
N TYR A 117 -1.94 -1.95 10.72
CA TYR A 117 -1.72 -3.12 9.86
C TYR A 117 -2.91 -3.34 8.95
N ALA A 118 -2.66 -3.62 7.67
CA ALA A 118 -3.71 -3.99 6.73
C ALA A 118 -3.30 -5.20 5.88
N SER A 119 -4.27 -6.07 5.62
CA SER A 119 -4.16 -7.10 4.59
C SER A 119 -5.03 -6.70 3.41
N VAL A 120 -4.45 -6.68 2.22
CA VAL A 120 -5.10 -6.24 0.98
C VAL A 120 -4.83 -7.26 -0.11
N ARG A 121 -5.88 -7.60 -0.85
CA ARG A 121 -5.81 -8.47 -2.03
C ARG A 121 -6.10 -7.65 -3.28
N ILE A 122 -5.20 -7.75 -4.26
CA ILE A 122 -5.41 -7.22 -5.61
C ILE A 122 -5.59 -8.43 -6.52
N PRO A 123 -6.79 -8.69 -7.06
CA PRO A 123 -6.98 -9.76 -8.02
C PRO A 123 -6.29 -9.37 -9.32
N LEU A 124 -5.35 -10.21 -9.77
CA LEU A 124 -4.87 -10.15 -11.14
C LEU A 124 -5.84 -11.01 -11.95
N GLU A 125 -6.49 -10.43 -12.95
CA GLU A 125 -7.25 -11.24 -13.91
C GLU A 125 -6.24 -12.08 -14.70
N GLY A 126 -6.40 -13.40 -14.63
CA GLY A 126 -5.65 -14.40 -15.39
C GLY A 126 -6.51 -14.99 -16.49
#